data_AF-A0A9P1HY57-F1
#
_entry.id   AF-A0A9P1HY57-F1
#
_cell.length_a   1.000
_cell.length_b   1.000
_cell.length_c   1.000
_cell.angle_alpha   90.00
_cell.angle_beta   90.00
_cell.angle_gamma   90.00
#
_symmetry.space_group_name_H-M   'P 1'
#
loop_
_entity.id
_entity.type
_entity.pdbx_description
1 polymer ?
#
loop_
_entity_poly.entity_id
_entity_poly.type
_entity_poly.pdbx_seq_one_letter_code
_entity_poly.pdbx_strand_id
1 'polypeptide(L)'
;MSSPAGTAIDLNKRLEEIATAESLIGDILKHGQSCITELSKDKQISKSKMEESSQHFKSALTSLNQILSSQMVYLQNVCVGSSHQGSTFASQQNIALAESGEFQLHTELTRLSEKHFPPPLATPKEEVESEPDLLHSMNDVNME
;
A
#
# COMPACT_ATOMS: atom_id res chain seq x y z
N MET A 1 5.59 -9.64 12.73
CA MET A 1 5.71 -8.29 13.32
C MET A 1 7.02 -7.69 12.84
N SER A 2 6.99 -6.90 11.77
CA SER A 2 8.16 -6.17 11.26
C SER A 2 8.23 -4.80 11.93
N SER A 3 9.38 -4.49 12.54
CA SER A 3 9.62 -3.25 13.27
C SER A 3 9.58 -2.03 12.34
N PRO A 4 8.99 -0.88 12.73
CA PRO A 4 8.85 0.32 11.88
C PRO A 4 10.19 0.92 11.43
N ALA A 5 11.28 0.60 12.13
CA ALA A 5 12.64 0.97 11.72
C ALA A 5 13.09 0.26 10.43
N GLY A 6 12.64 -0.98 10.18
CA GLY A 6 13.03 -1.77 9.01
C GLY A 6 12.50 -1.19 7.69
N THR A 7 11.30 -0.62 7.71
CA THR A 7 10.65 0.00 6.54
C THR A 7 11.23 1.37 6.18
N ALA A 8 11.67 2.15 7.17
CA ALA A 8 12.30 3.46 6.93
C ALA A 8 13.74 3.33 6.39
N ILE A 9 14.48 2.33 6.87
CA ILE A 9 15.82 2.00 6.36
C ILE A 9 15.73 1.50 4.91
N ASP A 10 14.70 0.71 4.58
CA ASP A 10 14.47 0.23 3.22
C ASP A 10 14.12 1.38 2.25
N LEU A 11 13.27 2.32 2.66
CA LEU A 11 12.95 3.49 1.82
C LEU A 11 14.17 4.36 1.53
N ASN A 12 14.96 4.71 2.56
CA ASN A 12 16.15 5.54 2.38
C ASN A 12 17.17 4.87 1.46
N LYS A 13 17.40 3.57 1.63
CA LYS A 13 18.27 2.79 0.74
C LYS A 13 17.78 2.84 -0.71
N ARG A 14 16.47 2.77 -0.93
CA ARG A 14 15.88 2.83 -2.28
C ARG A 14 16.00 4.21 -2.90
N LEU A 15 15.83 5.28 -2.12
CA LEU A 15 16.09 6.64 -2.57
C LEU A 15 17.57 6.83 -2.96
N GLU A 16 18.50 6.25 -2.20
CA GLU A 16 19.92 6.25 -2.52
C GLU A 16 20.24 5.47 -3.80
N GLU A 17 19.60 4.32 -4.03
CA GLU A 17 19.71 3.56 -5.28
C GLU A 17 19.19 4.37 -6.48
N ILE A 18 18.10 5.12 -6.32
CA ILE A 18 17.57 6.02 -7.37
C ILE A 18 18.55 7.18 -7.64
N ALA A 19 19.10 7.80 -6.59
CA ALA A 19 20.12 8.83 -6.75
C ALA A 19 21.38 8.28 -7.46
N THR A 20 21.74 7.03 -7.17
CA THR A 20 22.82 6.32 -7.85
C THR A 20 22.50 6.10 -9.33
N ALA A 21 21.25 5.73 -9.66
CA ALA A 21 20.80 5.61 -11.05
C ALA A 21 20.91 6.94 -11.81
N GLU A 22 20.56 8.06 -11.18
CA GLU A 22 20.70 9.39 -11.76
C GLU A 22 22.16 9.75 -12.04
N SER A 23 23.07 9.43 -11.10
CA SER A 23 24.51 9.59 -11.31
C SER A 23 25.01 8.75 -12.50
N LEU A 24 24.56 7.49 -12.61
CA LEU A 24 24.93 6.59 -13.71
C LEU A 24 24.46 7.12 -15.07
N ILE A 25 23.31 7.78 -15.14
CA ILE A 25 22.85 8.44 -16.38
C ILE A 25 23.86 9.53 -16.80
N GLY A 26 24.34 10.34 -15.85
CA GLY A 26 25.38 11.34 -16.11
C GLY A 26 26.68 10.71 -16.65
N ASP A 27 27.08 9.56 -16.11
CA ASP A 27 28.28 8.84 -16.55
C ASP A 27 28.10 8.21 -17.94
N ILE A 28 26.93 7.64 -18.24
CA ILE A 28 26.57 7.12 -19.57
C ILE A 28 26.67 8.24 -20.61
N LEU A 29 26.14 9.44 -20.31
CA LEU A 29 26.23 10.60 -21.20
C LEU A 29 27.67 11.04 -21.43
N LYS A 30 28.50 11.09 -20.37
CA LYS A 30 29.94 11.42 -20.48
C LYS A 30 30.71 10.41 -21.31
N HIS A 31 30.51 9.11 -21.07
CA HIS A 31 31.19 8.05 -21.82
C HIS A 31 30.72 7.99 -23.27
N GLY A 32 29.42 8.17 -23.52
CA GLY A 32 28.86 8.29 -24.87
C GLY A 32 29.45 9.47 -25.64
N GLN A 33 29.50 10.65 -25.02
CA GLN A 33 30.14 11.84 -25.60
C GLN A 33 31.62 11.62 -25.89
N SER A 34 32.34 10.93 -25.00
CA SER A 34 33.75 10.60 -25.20
C SER A 34 33.95 9.66 -26.39
N CYS A 35 33.09 8.65 -26.55
CA CYS A 35 33.09 7.77 -27.70
C CYS A 35 32.85 8.55 -29.01
N ILE A 36 31.84 9.42 -29.05
CA ILE A 36 31.54 10.27 -30.21
C ILE A 36 32.74 11.16 -30.55
N THR A 37 33.36 11.76 -29.53
CA THR A 37 34.51 12.67 -29.70
C THR A 37 35.77 11.95 -30.18
N GLU A 38 36.02 10.71 -29.74
CA GLU A 38 37.16 9.94 -30.26
C GLU A 38 36.88 9.43 -31.68
N LEU A 39 35.63 9.08 -32.01
CA LEU A 39 35.22 8.69 -33.36
C LEU A 39 35.25 9.85 -34.37
N SER A 40 35.09 11.10 -33.91
CA SER A 40 35.09 12.28 -34.79
C SER A 40 36.49 12.83 -35.10
N LYS A 41 37.56 12.28 -34.50
CA LYS A 41 38.93 12.70 -34.79
C LYS A 41 39.44 12.03 -36.06
N ASP A 42 40.00 12.83 -36.97
CA ASP A 42 40.65 12.36 -38.22
C ASP A 42 41.94 11.54 -38.00
N LYS A 43 42.51 11.55 -36.78
CA LYS A 43 43.74 10.79 -36.47
C LYS A 43 43.41 9.36 -36.03
N GLN A 44 44.38 8.47 -36.25
CA GLN A 44 44.35 7.07 -35.84
C GLN A 44 43.83 6.95 -34.40
N ILE A 45 42.62 6.39 -34.28
CA ILE A 45 41.93 6.20 -33.00
C ILE A 45 42.84 5.36 -32.10
N SER A 46 43.07 5.81 -30.87
CA SER A 46 43.63 4.93 -29.85
C SER A 46 42.61 3.83 -29.58
N LYS A 47 42.80 2.67 -30.23
CA LYS A 47 41.89 1.52 -30.16
C LYS A 47 41.59 1.15 -28.71
N SER A 48 42.57 1.27 -27.81
CA SER A 48 42.40 0.97 -26.38
C SER A 48 41.46 1.96 -25.68
N LYS A 49 41.55 3.26 -25.96
CA LYS A 49 40.75 4.28 -25.28
C LYS A 49 39.27 4.24 -25.69
N MET A 50 39.01 3.90 -26.95
CA MET A 50 37.65 3.68 -27.44
C MET A 50 37.04 2.42 -26.84
N GLU A 51 37.81 1.32 -26.78
CA GLU A 51 37.37 0.07 -26.16
C GLU A 51 37.01 0.30 -24.69
N GLU A 52 37.87 1.00 -23.94
CA GLU A 52 37.67 1.32 -22.53
C GLU A 52 36.41 2.18 -22.31
N SER A 53 36.26 3.28 -23.07
CA SER A 53 35.09 4.15 -22.95
C SER A 53 33.78 3.43 -23.36
N SER A 54 33.84 2.53 -24.34
CA SER A 54 32.72 1.67 -24.75
C SER A 54 32.36 0.63 -23.68
N GLN A 55 33.37 0.03 -23.05
CA GLN A 55 33.19 -0.92 -21.94
C GLN A 55 32.52 -0.23 -20.74
N HIS A 56 32.98 0.95 -20.37
CA HIS A 56 32.42 1.74 -19.27
C HIS A 56 30.98 2.16 -19.56
N PHE A 57 30.70 2.62 -20.78
CA PHE A 57 29.33 2.93 -21.22
C PHE A 57 28.41 1.72 -21.09
N LYS A 58 28.82 0.56 -21.61
CA LYS A 58 28.03 -0.68 -21.56
C LYS A 58 27.80 -1.12 -20.12
N SER A 59 28.83 -1.10 -19.28
CA SER A 59 28.74 -1.49 -17.88
C SER A 59 27.78 -0.57 -17.11
N ALA A 60 27.94 0.74 -17.24
CA ALA A 60 27.05 1.72 -16.60
C ALA A 60 25.60 1.56 -17.06
N LEU A 61 25.37 1.30 -18.36
CA LEU A 61 24.04 1.04 -18.92
C LEU A 61 23.41 -0.24 -18.34
N THR A 62 24.18 -1.33 -18.24
CA THR A 62 23.71 -2.57 -17.63
C THR A 62 23.33 -2.36 -16.17
N SER A 63 24.17 -1.68 -15.39
CA SER A 63 23.88 -1.35 -13.98
C SER A 63 22.65 -0.47 -13.83
N LEU A 64 22.50 0.57 -14.66
CA LEU A 64 21.30 1.41 -14.68
C LEU A 64 20.04 0.60 -14.93
N ASN A 65 20.07 -0.29 -15.94
CA ASN A 65 18.92 -1.13 -16.27
C ASN A 65 18.54 -2.07 -15.12
N GLN A 66 19.53 -2.64 -14.43
CA GLN A 66 19.29 -3.50 -13.26
C GLN A 66 18.62 -2.72 -12.12
N ILE A 67 19.13 -1.52 -11.80
CA ILE A 67 18.54 -0.68 -10.75
C ILE A 67 17.10 -0.32 -11.11
N LEU A 68 16.86 0.21 -12.32
CA LEU A 68 15.51 0.60 -12.75
C LEU A 68 14.54 -0.58 -12.76
N SER A 69 14.98 -1.76 -13.20
CA SER A 69 14.16 -2.98 -13.19
C SER A 69 13.78 -3.40 -11.77
N SER A 70 14.76 -3.39 -10.84
CA SER A 70 14.52 -3.67 -9.42
C SER A 70 13.53 -2.68 -8.81
N GLN A 71 13.68 -1.39 -9.14
CA GLN A 71 12.79 -0.33 -8.68
C GLN A 71 11.36 -0.49 -9.22
N MET A 72 11.21 -0.89 -10.49
CA MET A 72 9.91 -1.17 -11.10
C MET A 72 9.23 -2.40 -10.48
N VAL A 73 9.97 -3.47 -10.18
CA VAL A 73 9.45 -4.65 -9.48
C VAL A 73 8.94 -4.29 -8.08
N TYR A 74 9.66 -3.45 -7.34
CA TYR A 74 9.16 -2.95 -6.06
C TYR A 74 7.90 -2.11 -6.22
N LEU A 75 7.88 -1.17 -7.17
CA LEU A 75 6.69 -0.36 -7.40
C LEU A 75 5.50 -1.24 -7.72
N GLN A 76 5.69 -2.28 -8.54
CA GLN A 76 4.67 -3.30 -8.76
C GLN A 76 4.24 -3.91 -7.40
N ASN A 77 5.16 -4.48 -6.61
CA ASN A 77 4.81 -5.16 -5.35
C ASN A 77 4.14 -4.25 -4.29
N VAL A 78 4.52 -2.97 -4.23
CA VAL A 78 3.99 -2.01 -3.25
C VAL A 78 2.72 -1.34 -3.75
N CYS A 79 2.59 -1.10 -5.06
CA CYS A 79 1.40 -0.46 -5.64
C CYS A 79 0.23 -1.43 -5.87
N VAL A 80 0.41 -2.75 -5.89
CA VAL A 80 -0.71 -3.72 -5.99
C VAL A 80 -1.01 -4.54 -4.73
N GLY A 81 -0.14 -4.57 -3.70
CA GLY A 81 -0.24 -5.59 -2.64
C GLY A 81 -0.28 -5.14 -1.19
N SER A 82 -0.05 -3.88 -0.85
CA SER A 82 0.20 -3.50 0.55
C SER A 82 -0.82 -2.50 1.09
N SER A 83 -1.86 -2.98 1.78
CA SER A 83 -2.77 -2.13 2.57
C SER A 83 -2.07 -1.31 3.66
N HIS A 84 -0.75 -1.45 3.86
CA HIS A 84 -0.04 -1.01 5.07
C HIS A 84 1.05 0.07 4.88
N GLN A 85 1.29 0.60 3.67
CA GLN A 85 2.41 1.55 3.41
C GLN A 85 1.94 2.92 2.87
N GLY A 86 0.72 3.34 3.21
CA GLY A 86 0.23 4.68 2.86
C GLY A 86 -0.18 5.47 4.10
N SER A 87 -0.27 6.80 3.98
CA SER A 87 -0.86 7.68 5.00
C SER A 87 -2.25 7.21 5.45
N THR A 88 -2.98 6.52 4.58
CA THR A 88 -4.27 5.88 4.84
C THR A 88 -4.21 4.75 5.87
N PHE A 89 -3.10 4.00 6.01
CA PHE A 89 -3.02 2.88 6.95
C PHE A 89 -3.04 3.35 8.40
N ALA A 90 -2.25 4.38 8.73
CA ALA A 90 -2.27 4.98 10.06
C ALA A 90 -3.67 5.54 10.39
N SER A 91 -4.34 6.15 9.40
CA SER A 91 -5.73 6.59 9.55
C SER A 91 -6.69 5.43 9.82
N GLN A 92 -6.59 4.33 9.07
CA GLN A 92 -7.43 3.14 9.27
C GLN A 92 -7.17 2.46 10.61
N GLN A 93 -5.92 2.36 11.04
CA GLN A 93 -5.56 1.83 12.35
C GLN A 93 -6.11 2.71 13.48
N ASN A 94 -5.99 4.04 13.35
CA ASN A 94 -6.55 4.98 14.32
C ASN A 94 -8.07 4.88 14.40
N ILE A 95 -8.74 4.73 13.25
CA ILE A 95 -10.20 4.50 13.19
C ILE A 95 -10.56 3.18 13.89
N ALA A 96 -9.87 2.08 13.58
CA ALA A 96 -10.14 0.78 14.20
C ALA A 96 -9.91 0.79 15.72
N LEU A 97 -8.89 1.51 16.19
CA LEU A 97 -8.65 1.71 17.62
C LEU A 97 -9.75 2.57 18.27
N ALA A 98 -10.20 3.62 17.58
CA ALA A 98 -11.28 4.48 18.05
C ALA A 98 -12.61 3.71 18.13
N GLU A 99 -12.96 2.91 17.11
CA GLU A 99 -14.15 2.05 17.09
C GLU A 99 -14.12 1.01 18.21
N SER A 100 -12.97 0.37 18.43
CA SER A 100 -12.80 -0.57 19.55
C SER A 100 -12.97 0.11 20.91
N GLY A 101 -12.41 1.32 21.06
CA GLY A 101 -12.58 2.13 22.27
C GLY A 101 -14.03 2.57 22.49
N GLU A 102 -14.72 3.00 21.44
CA GLU A 102 -16.14 3.35 21.47
C GLU A 102 -16.98 2.16 21.93
N PHE A 103 -16.77 0.99 21.33
CA PHE A 103 -17.47 -0.25 21.69
C PHE A 103 -17.29 -0.61 23.17
N GLN A 104 -16.05 -0.51 23.68
CA GLN A 104 -15.75 -0.78 25.09
C GLN A 104 -16.43 0.23 26.02
N LEU A 105 -16.38 1.52 25.67
CA LEU A 105 -17.05 2.57 26.45
C LEU A 105 -18.56 2.37 26.47
N HIS A 106 -19.17 2.06 25.32
CA HIS A 106 -20.59 1.77 25.24
C HIS A 106 -20.98 0.57 26.09
N THR A 107 -20.17 -0.49 26.07
CA THR A 107 -20.38 -1.70 26.88
C THR A 107 -20.31 -1.38 28.37
N GLU A 108 -19.29 -0.64 28.81
CA GLU A 108 -19.15 -0.25 30.21
C GLU A 108 -20.25 0.71 30.68
N LEU A 109 -20.65 1.64 29.83
CA LEU A 109 -21.73 2.58 30.13
C LEU A 109 -23.07 1.87 30.24
N THR A 110 -23.35 0.90 29.36
CA THR A 110 -24.53 0.02 29.45
C THR A 110 -24.51 -0.75 30.77
N ARG A 111 -23.38 -1.38 31.12
CA ARG A 111 -23.21 -2.12 32.38
C ARG A 111 -23.42 -1.23 33.60
N LEU A 112 -22.90 0.00 33.60
CA LEU A 112 -23.08 0.95 34.69
C LEU A 112 -24.52 1.45 34.79
N SER A 113 -25.15 1.72 33.64
CA SER A 113 -26.56 2.11 33.55
C SER A 113 -27.45 1.03 34.15
N GLU A 114 -27.29 -0.22 33.76
CA GLU A 114 -28.08 -1.34 34.31
C GLU A 114 -27.86 -1.52 35.82
N LYS A 115 -26.63 -1.32 36.29
CA LYS A 115 -26.29 -1.48 37.71
C LYS A 115 -26.85 -0.37 38.59
N HIS A 116 -26.83 0.88 38.13
CA HIS A 116 -27.14 2.05 38.95
C HIS A 116 -28.50 2.69 38.63
N PHE A 117 -29.03 2.42 37.43
CA PHE A 117 -30.35 2.86 36.96
C PHE A 117 -31.11 1.66 36.37
N PRO A 118 -31.36 0.60 37.17
CA PRO A 118 -32.13 -0.54 36.69
C PRO A 118 -33.49 -0.04 36.20
N PRO A 119 -33.99 -0.54 35.05
CA PRO A 119 -35.30 -0.15 34.56
C PRO A 119 -36.37 -0.43 35.63
N PRO A 120 -37.42 0.41 35.74
CA PRO A 120 -38.50 0.15 36.68
C PRO A 120 -39.03 -1.27 36.45
N LEU A 121 -39.14 -2.06 37.53
CA LEU A 121 -39.69 -3.41 37.50
C LEU A 121 -40.90 -3.43 36.57
N ALA A 122 -40.79 -4.15 35.46
CA ALA A 122 -41.92 -4.40 34.59
C ALA A 122 -42.99 -5.08 35.45
N THR A 123 -44.09 -4.38 35.71
CA THR A 123 -45.32 -4.98 36.24
C THR A 123 -45.67 -6.18 35.36
N PRO A 124 -46.03 -7.34 35.94
CA PRO A 124 -46.40 -8.51 35.15
C PRO A 124 -47.44 -8.11 34.11
N LYS A 125 -47.09 -8.29 32.82
CA LYS A 125 -48.06 -8.18 31.74
C LYS A 125 -49.06 -9.31 31.96
N GLU A 126 -50.31 -8.98 32.28
CA GLU A 126 -51.42 -9.93 32.20
C GLU A 126 -51.37 -10.60 30.82
N GLU A 127 -51.35 -11.93 30.82
CA GLU A 127 -51.50 -12.75 29.62
C GLU A 127 -52.87 -12.42 29.02
N VAL A 128 -52.89 -11.59 27.97
CA VAL A 128 -54.06 -11.45 27.12
C VAL A 128 -54.04 -12.65 26.17
N GLU A 129 -54.92 -13.59 26.48
CA GLU A 129 -55.29 -14.75 25.69
C GLU A 129 -55.55 -14.34 24.22
N SER A 130 -54.77 -14.90 23.30
CA SER A 130 -54.85 -14.62 21.87
C SER A 130 -56.09 -15.28 21.25
N GLU A 131 -57.07 -14.50 20.80
CA GLU A 131 -58.06 -14.96 19.84
C GLU A 131 -57.41 -15.27 18.47
N PRO A 132 -57.85 -16.31 17.75
CA PRO A 132 -57.28 -16.67 16.45
C PRO A 132 -57.78 -15.76 15.32
N ASP A 133 -56.84 -15.11 14.62
CA ASP A 133 -57.08 -14.31 13.42
C ASP A 133 -57.66 -15.16 12.28
N LEU A 134 -58.88 -14.81 11.89
CA LEU A 134 -59.66 -15.41 10.82
C LEU A 134 -59.41 -14.63 9.52
N LEU A 135 -58.23 -14.76 8.88
CA LEU A 135 -57.98 -14.12 7.58
C LEU A 135 -56.76 -14.70 6.81
N HIS A 136 -56.93 -15.90 6.25
CA HIS A 136 -56.21 -16.28 5.03
C HIS A 136 -56.97 -17.33 4.21
N SER A 137 -57.93 -16.88 3.40
CA SER A 137 -58.30 -17.59 2.19
C SER A 137 -58.94 -16.62 1.21
N MET A 138 -58.07 -15.88 0.52
CA MET A 138 -58.41 -15.20 -0.73
C MET A 138 -57.10 -14.87 -1.43
N ASN A 139 -56.58 -15.84 -2.18
CA ASN A 139 -55.92 -15.61 -3.47
C ASN A 139 -55.47 -16.95 -4.07
N ASP A 140 -56.43 -17.64 -4.66
CA ASP A 140 -56.17 -18.44 -5.86
C ASP A 140 -57.21 -18.02 -6.89
N VAL A 141 -56.89 -16.96 -7.63
CA VAL A 141 -57.55 -16.65 -8.90
C VAL A 141 -56.50 -16.83 -10.00
N ASN A 142 -56.63 -17.98 -10.67
CA ASN A 142 -56.39 -18.24 -12.09
C ASN A 142 -55.34 -17.40 -12.84
N MET A 143 -54.33 -18.10 -13.37
CA MET A 143 -53.77 -17.78 -14.69
C MET A 143 -53.81 -19.04 -15.56
N GLU A 144 -54.27 -18.83 -16.79
CA GLU A 144 -54.60 -19.77 -17.88
C GLU A 144 -53.54 -20.84 -18.21
#